data_AF-A0A1H2YW79-F1
#
_entry.id   AF-A0A1H2YW79-F1
#
_cell.length_a   1.000
_cell.length_b   1.000
_cell.length_c   1.000
_cell.angle_alpha   90.00
_cell.angle_beta   90.00
_cell.angle_gamma   90.00
#
_symmetry.space_group_name_H-M   'P 1'
#
loop_
_entity.id
_entity.type
_entity.pdbx_description
1 polymer ?
#
loop_
_entity_poly.entity_id
_entity_poly.type
_entity_poly.pdbx_seq_one_letter_code
_entity_poly.pdbx_strand_id
1 'polypeptide(L)' 'MNKEAIIAMKRNQQIMVRSKDGETLTGYPVPTDHSSRLVLKTTFGPVWIPYEEVEQITRIISINRSRKLALS' A
#
# COMPACT_ATOMS: atom_id res chain seq x y z
N MET A 1 3.33 9.82 -9.23
CA MET A 1 3.09 9.12 -7.95
C MET A 1 1.59 8.87 -7.77
N ASN A 2 1.19 7.66 -7.35
CA ASN A 2 -0.21 7.24 -7.26
C ASN A 2 -0.91 7.76 -5.98
N LYS A 3 -2.16 8.25 -6.10
CA LYS A 3 -2.94 8.82 -4.98
C LYS A 3 -3.19 7.82 -3.85
N GLU A 4 -3.49 6.56 -4.17
CA GLU A 4 -3.76 5.53 -3.18
C GLU A 4 -2.50 5.19 -2.38
N ALA A 5 -1.34 5.13 -3.04
CA ALA A 5 -0.06 4.94 -2.36
C ALA A 5 0.25 6.09 -1.39
N ILE A 6 -0.04 7.34 -1.76
CA ILE A 6 0.13 8.52 -0.90
C ILE A 6 -0.75 8.44 0.35
N ILE A 7 -2.03 8.08 0.18
CA ILE A 7 -2.95 7.95 1.32
C ILE A 7 -2.49 6.81 2.23
N ALA A 8 -2.08 5.68 1.65
CA ALA A 8 -1.61 4.53 2.39
C ALA A 8 -0.35 4.84 3.21
N MET A 9 0.64 5.52 2.63
CA MET A 9 1.81 6.02 3.34
C MET A 9 1.43 6.87 4.55
N LYS A 10 0.57 7.88 4.34
CA LYS A 10 0.13 8.81 5.40
C LYS A 10 -0.64 8.13 6.52
N ARG A 11 -1.34 7.03 6.23
CA ARG A 11 -2.17 6.30 7.20
C ARG A 11 -1.52 5.01 7.70
N ASN A 12 -0.26 4.75 7.33
CA ASN A 12 0.43 3.50 7.62
C ASN A 12 -0.40 2.25 7.24
N GLN A 13 -1.00 2.27 6.04
CA GLN A 13 -1.84 1.19 5.53
C GLN A 13 -1.02 0.29 4.60
N GLN A 14 -1.26 -1.02 4.68
CA GLN A 14 -0.78 -1.96 3.69
C GLN A 14 -1.53 -1.74 2.37
N ILE A 15 -0.87 -2.01 1.25
CA ILE A 15 -1.49 -2.02 -0.07
C ILE A 15 -1.24 -3.36 -0.76
N MET A 16 -2.11 -3.68 -1.70
CA MET A 16 -1.89 -4.69 -2.74
C MET A 16 -1.64 -3.97 -4.06
N VAL A 17 -0.60 -4.39 -4.77
CA VAL A 17 -0.27 -3.93 -6.12
C VAL A 17 -0.52 -5.09 -7.08
N ARG A 18 -1.22 -4.82 -8.17
CA ARG A 18 -1.31 -5.73 -9.32
C ARG A 18 -0.42 -5.20 -10.45
N SER A 19 0.47 -6.03 -10.97
CA SER A 19 1.27 -5.70 -12.16
C SER A 19 0.47 -5.91 -13.44
N LYS A 20 0.94 -5.32 -14.55
CA LYS A 20 0.35 -5.55 -15.87
C LYS A 20 0.40 -7.01 -16.34
N ASP A 21 1.29 -7.81 -15.77
CA ASP A 21 1.40 -9.24 -16.03
C ASP A 21 0.40 -10.07 -15.17
N GLY A 22 -0.40 -9.40 -14.33
CA GLY A 22 -1.42 -10.02 -13.49
C GLY A 22 -0.90 -10.51 -12.13
N GLU A 23 0.40 -10.42 -11.86
CA GLU A 23 0.98 -10.77 -10.57
C GLU A 23 0.53 -9.78 -9.48
N THR A 24 0.52 -10.25 -8.23
CA THR A 24 0.14 -9.41 -7.09
C THR A 24 1.20 -9.45 -5.99
N LEU A 25 1.46 -8.28 -5.40
CA LEU A 25 2.37 -8.12 -4.28
C LEU A 25 1.72 -7.27 -3.21
N THR A 26 1.95 -7.59 -1.94
CA THR A 26 1.48 -6.80 -0.82
C THR A 26 2.63 -6.23 0.01
N GLY A 27 2.43 -5.04 0.57
CA GLY A 27 3.44 -4.39 1.39
C GLY A 27 2.99 -3.02 1.87
N TYR A 28 3.83 -2.37 2.67
CA TYR A 28 3.62 -1.00 3.13
C TYR A 28 4.39 -0.05 2.22
N PRO A 29 3.73 0.90 1.54
CA PRO A 29 4.43 1.88 0.75
C PRO A 29 5.25 2.80 1.65
N VAL A 30 6.43 3.20 1.19
CA VAL A 30 7.32 4.12 1.91
C VAL A 30 7.73 5.29 1.01
N PRO A 31 8.10 6.45 1.59
CA PRO A 31 8.63 7.57 0.83
C PRO A 31 9.89 7.20 0.05
N THR A 32 10.02 7.79 -1.13
CA THR A 32 11.21 7.69 -1.99
C THR A 32 11.45 9.02 -2.68
N ASP A 33 12.70 9.32 -2.97
CA ASP A 33 13.17 10.41 -3.82
C ASP A 33 12.96 10.13 -5.33
N HIS A 34 12.65 8.89 -5.70
CA HIS A 34 12.38 8.48 -7.07
C HIS A 34 10.89 8.56 -7.42
N SER A 35 10.47 9.65 -8.07
CA SER A 35 9.06 9.93 -8.36
C SER A 35 8.37 8.93 -9.32
N SER A 36 9.15 8.18 -10.10
CA SER A 36 8.68 7.15 -11.04
C SER A 36 8.55 5.75 -10.43
N ARG A 37 8.93 5.56 -9.16
CA ARG A 37 8.94 4.26 -8.50
C ARG A 37 8.03 4.22 -7.29
N LEU A 38 7.44 3.06 -7.07
CA LEU A 38 6.79 2.67 -5.83
C LEU A 38 7.77 1.80 -5.04
N VAL A 39 8.00 2.13 -3.77
CA VAL A 39 8.81 1.31 -2.87
C VAL A 39 7.89 0.69 -1.83
N LEU A 40 7.91 -0.63 -1.73
CA LEU A 40 7.14 -1.39 -0.75
C LEU A 40 8.09 -2.06 0.24
N LYS A 41 7.83 -1.89 1.53
CA LYS A 41 8.36 -2.78 2.57
C LYS A 41 7.46 -4.02 2.62
N THR A 42 7.98 -5.16 2.19
CA THR A 42 7.28 -6.45 2.22
C THR A 42 7.84 -7.34 3.35
N THR A 43 7.25 -8.51 3.56
CA THR A 43 7.77 -9.52 4.49
C THR A 43 9.11 -10.11 4.04
N PHE A 44 9.42 -10.05 2.76
CA PHE A 44 10.66 -10.57 2.17
C PHE A 44 11.75 -9.50 2.00
N GLY A 45 11.46 -8.25 2.39
CA GLY A 45 12.36 -7.11 2.22
C GLY A 45 11.77 -5.98 1.36
N PRO A 46 12.55 -4.94 1.08
CA PRO A 46 12.12 -3.84 0.23
C PRO A 46 12.01 -4.30 -1.24
N VAL A 47 10.91 -3.93 -1.90
CA VAL A 47 10.69 -4.16 -3.33
C VAL A 47 10.44 -2.81 -4.01
N TRP A 48 11.06 -2.64 -5.18
CA TRP A 48 10.95 -1.44 -6.00
C TRP A 48 10.16 -1.80 -7.26
N ILE A 49 9.10 -1.04 -7.54
CA ILE A 49 8.20 -1.30 -8.67
C ILE A 49 8.11 -0.01 -9.49
N PRO A 50 8.49 -0.02 -10.76
CA PRO A 50 8.22 1.10 -11.65
C PRO A 50 6.71 1.32 -11.82
N TYR A 51 6.23 2.58 -11.74
CA TYR A 51 4.77 2.84 -11.83
C TYR A 51 4.18 2.44 -13.19
N GLU A 52 4.99 2.41 -14.24
CA GLU A 52 4.62 1.95 -15.58
C GLU A 52 4.30 0.46 -15.63
N GLU A 53 4.77 -0.35 -14.68
CA GLU A 53 4.45 -1.79 -14.55
C GLU A 53 3.22 -2.02 -13.67
N VAL A 54 2.77 -1.00 -12.94
CA VAL A 54 1.61 -1.07 -12.05
C VAL A 54 0.33 -0.92 -12.84
N GLU A 55 -0.53 -1.95 -12.79
CA GLU A 55 -1.89 -1.89 -13.31
C GLU A 55 -2.85 -1.29 -12.28
N GLN A 56 -2.78 -1.77 -11.03
CA GLN A 56 -3.72 -1.37 -9.98
C GLN A 56 -3.05 -1.28 -8.60
N ILE A 57 -3.48 -0.30 -7.80
CA ILE A 57 -3.15 -0.20 -6.37
C ILE A 57 -4.45 -0.24 -5.56
N THR A 58 -4.51 -1.15 -4.59
CA THR A 58 -5.64 -1.31 -3.67
C THR A 58 -5.17 -1.15 -2.23
N ARG A 59 -5.77 -0.23 -1.47
CA ARG A 59 -5.48 -0.07 -0.03
C ARG A 59 -6.18 -1.15 0.79
N ILE A 60 -5.45 -1.74 1.72
CA ILE A 60 -5.97 -2.69 2.70
C ILE A 60 -6.24 -1.92 4.00
N ILE A 61 -7.52 -1.75 4.32
CA ILE A 61 -7.96 -0.98 5.49
C ILE A 61 -8.48 -1.94 6.55
N SER A 62 -7.78 -2.02 7.68
CA SER A 62 -8.31 -2.71 8.86
C SER A 62 -9.30 -1.79 9.58
N ILE A 63 -10.55 -2.22 9.68
CA ILE A 63 -11.59 -1.52 10.44
C ILE A 63 -11.71 -2.24 11.79
N ASN A 64 -11.05 -1.71 12.82
CA ASN A 64 -11.18 -2.24 14.16
C ASN A 64 -12.40 -1.58 14.84
N ARG A 65 -13.55 -2.28 14.86
CA ARG A 65 -14.75 -1.81 15.57
C ARG A 65 -14.60 -2.06 17.08
N SER A 66 -13.78 -1.29 17.77
CA SER A 66 -13.86 -1.20 19.23
C SER A 66 -15.05 -0.31 19.59
N ARG A 67 -16.27 -0.85 19.46
CA ARG A 67 -17.45 -0.24 20.06
C ARG A 67 -17.30 -0.45 21.57
N LYS A 68 -16.82 0.57 22.28
CA LYS A 68 -17.07 0.66 23.73
C LYS A 68 -18.59 0.76 23.86
N LEU A 69 -19.26 -0.38 24.06
CA LEU A 69 -20.60 -0.40 24.62
C LEU A 69 -20.44 0.13 26.03
N ALA A 70 -20.51 1.45 26.19
CA ALA A 70 -20.75 2.06 27.48
C ALA A 70 -22.20 1.73 27.84
N LEU A 71 -22.37 0.58 28.47
CA LEU A 71 -23.52 0.31 29.32
C LEU A 71 -23.13 0.77 30.72
N SER A 72 -23.57 1.97 31.07
CA SER A 72 -23.66 2.50 32.43
C SER A 72 -24.80 3.51 32.45
#